data_AF-A0A6J1LE87-F1
#
_entry.id   AF-A0A6J1LE87-F1
#
_cell.length_a   1.000
_cell.length_b   1.000
_cell.length_c   1.000
_cell.angle_alpha   90.00
_cell.angle_beta   90.00
_cell.angle_gamma   90.00
#
_symmetry.space_group_name_H-M   'P 1'
#
loop_
_entity.id
_entity.type
_entity.pdbx_description
1 polymer ?
#
loop_
_entity_poly.entity_id
_entity_poly.type
_entity_poly.pdbx_seq_one_letter_code
_entity_poly.pdbx_strand_id
1 'polypeptide(L)'
;MLSKKEIVGIILLITALICILNAAVFGGIMPISSSYEQLAQQTISAGTAYICILYGLSTWLYGSHYAIPRREIRYVLISMLIVLILANCIGLSTVIKTQYMSQLSSSVKVNDLYTPFEYACRTVTLVFFVLTIVLLIVALIFVIMIAVALHNFPDLTMQNSNETLP
;
A
#
# COMPACT_ATOMS: atom_id res chain seq x y z
N MET A 1 -18.85 -11.81 -14.34
CA MET A 1 -17.98 -10.65 -14.66
C MET A 1 -17.57 -10.02 -13.35
N LEU A 2 -16.27 -10.01 -13.02
CA LEU A 2 -15.79 -9.37 -11.78
C LEU A 2 -16.14 -7.89 -11.79
N SER A 3 -16.73 -7.40 -10.72
CA SER A 3 -17.05 -5.98 -10.55
C SER A 3 -15.74 -5.19 -10.40
N LYS A 4 -15.67 -3.97 -10.97
CA LYS A 4 -14.48 -3.10 -10.88
C LYS A 4 -14.01 -2.89 -9.44
N LYS A 5 -14.92 -3.02 -8.46
CA LYS A 5 -14.63 -2.92 -7.02
C LYS A 5 -13.89 -4.14 -6.47
N GLU A 6 -14.25 -5.34 -6.95
CA GLU A 6 -13.61 -6.61 -6.54
C GLU A 6 -12.18 -6.68 -7.06
N ILE A 7 -11.94 -6.16 -8.27
CA ILE A 7 -10.59 -6.05 -8.86
C ILE A 7 -9.69 -5.19 -7.96
N VAL A 8 -10.18 -4.03 -7.48
CA VAL A 8 -9.43 -3.17 -6.54
C VAL A 8 -9.17 -3.91 -5.23
N GLY A 9 -10.15 -4.64 -4.70
CA GLY A 9 -9.98 -5.45 -3.50
C GLY A 9 -8.90 -6.53 -3.64
N ILE A 10 -8.84 -7.22 -4.79
CA ILE A 10 -7.83 -8.23 -5.08
C ILE A 10 -6.43 -7.59 -5.17
N ILE A 11 -6.29 -6.46 -5.85
CA ILE A 11 -5.01 -5.74 -5.96
C ILE A 11 -4.50 -5.35 -4.56
N LEU A 12 -5.38 -4.84 -3.69
CA LEU A 12 -5.02 -4.47 -2.32
C LEU A 12 -4.62 -5.71 -1.49
N LEU A 13 -5.30 -6.84 -1.64
CA LEU A 13 -4.93 -8.08 -0.94
C LEU A 13 -3.58 -8.64 -1.42
N ILE A 14 -3.30 -8.60 -2.72
CA ILE A 14 -1.97 -8.99 -3.26
C ILE A 14 -0.89 -8.07 -2.70
N THR A 15 -1.15 -6.76 -2.67
CA THR A 15 -0.24 -5.77 -2.08
C THR A 15 0.02 -6.08 -0.60
N ALA A 16 -1.03 -6.42 0.15
CA ALA A 16 -0.87 -6.79 1.56
C ALA A 16 0.00 -8.05 1.75
N LEU A 17 -0.16 -9.07 0.91
CA LEU A 17 0.66 -10.29 0.98
C LEU A 17 2.15 -9.97 0.73
N ILE A 18 2.44 -9.12 -0.26
CA ILE A 18 3.81 -8.68 -0.55
C ILE A 18 4.38 -7.90 0.64
N CYS A 19 3.60 -6.99 1.23
CA CYS A 19 4.02 -6.21 2.39
C CYS A 19 4.24 -7.09 3.64
N ILE A 20 3.39 -8.10 3.87
CA ILE A 20 3.58 -9.07 4.97
C ILE A 20 4.85 -9.88 4.74
N LEU A 21 5.07 -10.36 3.52
CA LEU A 21 6.28 -11.09 3.18
C LEU A 21 7.52 -10.24 3.39
N ASN A 22 7.49 -8.97 2.97
CA ASN A 22 8.57 -8.01 3.18
C ASN A 22 8.83 -7.74 4.67
N ALA A 23 7.78 -7.58 5.49
CA ALA A 23 7.89 -7.35 6.92
C ALA A 23 8.38 -8.59 7.70
N ALA A 24 7.80 -9.76 7.42
CA ALA A 24 8.00 -10.97 8.21
C ALA A 24 9.27 -11.73 7.83
N VAL A 25 9.56 -11.84 6.53
CA VAL A 25 10.71 -12.61 6.02
C VAL A 25 11.92 -11.70 5.95
N PHE A 26 11.83 -10.59 5.23
CA PHE A 26 13.01 -9.76 4.98
C PHE A 26 13.32 -8.78 6.11
N GLY A 27 12.33 -8.39 6.90
CA GLY A 27 12.54 -7.66 8.15
C GLY A 27 13.18 -8.50 9.25
N GLY A 28 12.94 -9.82 9.28
CA GLY A 28 13.38 -10.71 10.38
C GLY A 28 14.65 -11.52 10.10
N ILE A 29 15.01 -11.73 8.84
CA ILE A 29 16.15 -12.61 8.45
C ILE A 29 17.51 -11.90 8.49
N MET A 30 17.56 -10.58 8.66
CA MET A 30 18.82 -9.86 8.78
C MET A 30 19.19 -9.70 10.26
N PRO A 31 20.02 -10.60 10.86
CA PRO A 31 20.75 -10.23 12.05
C PRO A 31 21.74 -9.13 11.64
N ILE A 32 22.29 -8.41 12.62
CA ILE A 32 23.27 -7.32 12.49
C ILE A 32 22.58 -5.95 12.58
N SER A 33 22.69 -5.42 13.80
CA SER A 33 22.35 -4.09 14.29
C SER A 33 20.88 -3.86 14.60
N SER A 34 20.63 -3.59 15.89
CA SER A 34 19.45 -2.94 16.45
C SER A 34 19.26 -1.54 15.83
N SER A 35 18.95 -1.48 14.55
CA SER A 35 18.91 -0.25 13.78
C SER A 35 17.46 0.20 13.61
N TYR A 36 17.18 1.42 14.08
CA TYR A 36 15.89 2.10 13.92
C TYR A 36 15.35 2.05 12.48
N GLU A 37 16.23 1.94 11.49
CA GLU A 37 15.90 1.81 10.07
C GLU A 37 15.14 0.51 9.73
N GLN A 38 15.54 -0.64 10.30
CA GLN A 38 14.84 -1.91 10.09
C GLN A 38 13.48 -1.91 10.75
N LEU A 39 13.39 -1.37 11.98
CA LEU A 39 12.12 -1.22 12.68
C LEU A 39 11.17 -0.29 11.90
N ALA A 40 11.67 0.82 11.38
CA ALA A 40 10.90 1.73 10.54
C ALA A 40 10.39 1.02 9.27
N GLN A 41 11.24 0.23 8.61
CA GLN A 41 10.87 -0.53 7.42
C GLN A 41 9.77 -1.57 7.69
N GLN A 42 9.91 -2.33 8.79
CA GLN A 42 8.90 -3.29 9.23
C GLN A 42 7.58 -2.60 9.57
N THR A 43 7.65 -1.47 10.27
CA THR A 43 6.45 -0.70 10.66
C THR A 43 5.71 -0.16 9.45
N ILE A 44 6.43 0.40 8.46
CA ILE A 44 5.84 0.89 7.21
C ILE A 44 5.20 -0.26 6.44
N SER A 45 5.89 -1.40 6.30
CA SER A 45 5.39 -2.55 5.55
C SER A 45 4.19 -3.20 6.26
N ALA A 46 4.24 -3.40 7.57
CA ALA A 46 3.13 -3.96 8.35
C ALA A 46 1.91 -3.03 8.39
N GLY A 47 2.13 -1.71 8.55
CA GLY A 47 1.05 -0.71 8.50
C GLY A 47 0.38 -0.67 7.13
N THR A 48 1.16 -0.73 6.06
CA THR A 48 0.64 -0.82 4.69
C THR A 48 -0.18 -2.09 4.50
N ALA A 49 0.32 -3.24 4.94
CA ALA A 49 -0.40 -4.50 4.87
C ALA A 49 -1.75 -4.46 5.62
N TYR A 50 -1.75 -3.95 6.85
CA TYR A 50 -2.96 -3.85 7.67
C TYR A 50 -4.04 -3.02 6.97
N ILE A 51 -3.66 -1.85 6.48
CA ILE A 51 -4.59 -0.95 5.78
C ILE A 51 -5.09 -1.59 4.48
N CYS A 52 -4.22 -2.23 3.70
CA CYS A 52 -4.59 -2.95 2.49
C CYS A 52 -5.54 -4.13 2.75
N ILE A 53 -5.37 -4.87 3.86
CA ILE A 53 -6.29 -5.95 4.26
C ILE A 53 -7.65 -5.38 4.63
N LEU A 54 -7.70 -4.36 5.47
CA LEU A 54 -8.95 -3.74 5.90
C LEU A 54 -9.75 -3.25 4.69
N TYR A 55 -9.11 -2.52 3.77
CA TYR A 55 -9.79 -2.01 2.59
C TYR A 55 -10.08 -3.10 1.56
N GLY A 56 -9.19 -4.07 1.38
CA GLY A 56 -9.40 -5.23 0.52
C GLY A 56 -10.66 -6.01 0.92
N LEU A 57 -10.77 -6.37 2.20
CA LEU A 57 -11.94 -7.06 2.77
C LEU A 57 -13.18 -6.18 2.81
N SER A 58 -13.03 -4.85 2.99
CA SER A 58 -14.17 -3.93 3.03
C SER A 58 -14.98 -3.95 1.72
N THR A 59 -14.34 -4.20 0.57
CA THR A 59 -15.03 -4.29 -0.72
C THR A 59 -15.98 -5.49 -0.82
N TRP A 60 -15.77 -6.52 0.00
CA TRP A 60 -16.59 -7.74 0.05
C TRP A 60 -17.61 -7.70 1.18
N LEU A 61 -17.23 -7.13 2.34
CA LEU A 61 -18.07 -7.10 3.55
C LEU A 61 -19.08 -5.95 3.54
N TYR A 62 -18.72 -4.76 3.02
CA TYR A 62 -19.62 -3.60 3.00
C TYR A 62 -20.39 -3.49 1.69
N GLY A 63 -21.26 -4.47 1.45
CA GLY A 63 -22.32 -4.42 0.43
C GLY A 63 -23.48 -3.48 0.80
N SER A 64 -23.22 -2.38 1.52
CA SER A 64 -24.27 -1.55 2.11
C SER A 64 -24.90 -0.60 1.08
N HIS A 65 -26.24 -0.55 1.10
CA HIS A 65 -27.17 0.10 0.17
C HIS A 65 -27.32 1.63 0.37
N TYR A 66 -26.44 2.30 1.13
CA TYR A 66 -26.55 3.74 1.38
C TYR A 66 -25.60 4.56 0.48
N ALA A 67 -26.16 5.50 -0.29
CA ALA A 67 -25.45 6.28 -1.32
C ALA A 67 -24.53 7.39 -0.75
N ILE A 68 -24.98 8.09 0.29
CA ILE A 68 -24.29 9.24 0.90
C ILE A 68 -22.94 8.88 1.56
N PRO A 69 -22.82 7.84 2.41
CA PRO A 69 -21.53 7.48 3.01
C PRO A 69 -20.50 6.96 1.98
N ARG A 70 -20.95 6.61 0.76
CA ARG A 70 -20.11 5.99 -0.27
C ARG A 70 -19.15 6.99 -0.92
N ARG A 71 -19.44 8.30 -0.87
CA ARG A 71 -18.58 9.35 -1.43
C ARG A 71 -17.44 9.72 -0.46
N GLU A 72 -17.77 9.96 0.80
CA GLU A 72 -16.80 10.28 1.86
C GLU A 72 -15.78 9.14 2.06
N ILE A 73 -16.25 7.89 2.10
CA ILE A 73 -15.38 6.70 2.24
C ILE A 73 -14.38 6.59 1.07
N ARG A 74 -14.76 7.00 -0.15
CA ARG A 74 -13.84 6.99 -1.30
C ARG A 74 -12.76 8.06 -1.20
N TYR A 75 -13.09 9.26 -0.73
CA TYR A 75 -12.09 10.30 -0.52
C TYR A 75 -11.10 9.93 0.59
N VAL A 76 -11.59 9.30 1.66
CA VAL A 76 -10.74 8.74 2.72
C VAL A 76 -9.84 7.63 2.18
N LEU A 77 -10.35 6.76 1.31
CA LEU A 77 -9.54 5.71 0.68
C LEU A 77 -8.44 6.31 -0.22
N ILE A 78 -8.77 7.34 -1.00
CA ILE A 78 -7.81 8.06 -1.86
C ILE A 78 -6.71 8.72 -1.01
N SER A 79 -7.08 9.43 0.06
CA SER A 79 -6.10 10.08 0.94
C SER A 79 -5.20 9.05 1.63
N MET A 80 -5.76 7.94 2.11
CA MET A 80 -4.99 6.85 2.70
C MET A 80 -4.03 6.19 1.70
N LEU A 81 -4.47 5.95 0.46
CA LEU A 81 -3.60 5.44 -0.62
C LEU A 81 -2.41 6.38 -0.88
N ILE A 82 -2.64 7.69 -0.92
CA ILE A 82 -1.56 8.68 -1.10
C ILE A 82 -0.57 8.63 0.08
N VAL A 83 -1.08 8.57 1.32
CA VAL A 83 -0.23 8.46 2.51
C VAL A 83 0.59 7.17 2.48
N LEU A 84 0.00 6.04 2.09
CA LEU A 84 0.70 4.77 1.96
C LEU A 84 1.79 4.82 0.89
N ILE A 85 1.53 5.43 -0.27
CA ILE A 85 2.54 5.62 -1.32
C ILE A 85 3.71 6.44 -0.78
N LEU A 86 3.44 7.56 -0.11
CA LEU A 86 4.49 8.40 0.48
C LEU A 86 5.30 7.64 1.54
N ALA A 87 4.64 6.89 2.42
CA ALA A 87 5.31 6.08 3.43
C ALA A 87 6.22 5.01 2.80
N ASN A 88 5.76 4.31 1.76
CA ASN A 88 6.56 3.32 1.05
C ASN A 88 7.70 3.96 0.25
N CYS A 89 7.54 5.18 -0.28
CA CYS A 89 8.63 5.95 -0.90
C CYS A 89 9.71 6.34 0.12
N ILE A 90 9.32 6.72 1.34
CA ILE A 90 10.26 7.01 2.44
C ILE A 90 11.00 5.72 2.82
N GLY A 91 10.28 4.60 2.98
CA GLY A 91 10.87 3.28 3.25
C GLY A 91 11.86 2.83 2.16
N LEU A 92 11.52 3.05 0.89
CA LEU A 92 12.43 2.78 -0.22
C LEU A 92 13.69 3.67 -0.16
N SER A 93 13.51 4.97 0.13
CA SER A 93 14.63 5.90 0.24
C SER A 93 15.58 5.54 1.37
N THR A 94 15.05 5.06 2.50
CA THR A 94 15.89 4.56 3.60
C THR A 94 16.65 3.31 3.17
N VAL A 95 15.99 2.32 2.56
CA VAL A 95 16.65 1.09 2.09
C VAL A 95 17.77 1.39 1.08
N ILE A 96 17.53 2.30 0.12
CA ILE A 96 18.55 2.73 -0.84
C ILE A 96 19.73 3.38 -0.13
N LYS A 97 19.49 4.30 0.81
CA LYS A 97 20.57 4.94 1.58
C LYS A 97 21.40 3.92 2.36
N THR A 98 20.75 2.95 3.00
CA THR A 98 21.41 1.90 3.77
C THR A 98 22.15 0.89 2.88
N GLN A 99 21.69 0.67 1.63
CA GLN A 99 22.33 -0.24 0.68
C GLN A 99 23.55 0.40 0.00
N TYR A 100 23.48 1.68 -0.32
CA TYR A 100 24.58 2.40 -0.96
C TYR A 100 25.55 3.05 0.03
N MET A 101 25.25 3.02 1.35
CA MET A 101 26.11 3.49 2.45
C MET A 101 26.95 4.69 1.99
N SER A 102 26.28 5.76 1.57
CA SER A 102 26.90 6.83 0.75
C SER A 102 28.14 7.44 1.40
N GLN A 103 28.23 7.39 2.74
CA GLN A 103 29.37 7.85 3.52
C GLN A 103 30.52 6.83 3.67
N LEU A 104 30.26 5.52 3.58
CA LEU A 104 31.29 4.47 3.72
C LEU A 104 31.88 4.04 2.37
N SER A 105 31.15 4.21 1.26
CA SER A 105 31.60 3.85 -0.10
C SER A 105 32.86 4.62 -0.56
N SER A 106 33.15 5.76 0.06
CA SER A 106 34.35 6.57 -0.20
C SER A 106 35.61 5.99 0.47
N SER A 107 35.45 5.12 1.46
CA SER A 107 36.56 4.63 2.30
C SER A 107 36.70 3.10 2.32
N VAL A 108 35.64 2.35 2.00
CA VAL A 108 35.63 0.87 2.05
C VAL A 108 34.82 0.30 0.88
N LYS A 109 35.32 -0.80 0.28
CA LYS A 109 34.54 -1.59 -0.69
C LYS A 109 33.35 -2.24 0.01
N VAL A 110 32.17 -1.68 -0.18
CA VAL A 110 30.90 -2.12 0.44
C VAL A 110 30.57 -3.59 0.15
N ASN A 111 31.10 -4.14 -0.96
CA ASN A 111 30.97 -5.55 -1.32
C ASN A 111 31.67 -6.52 -0.36
N ASP A 112 32.70 -6.09 0.38
CA ASP A 112 33.40 -6.95 1.34
C ASP A 112 32.70 -6.98 2.71
N LEU A 113 31.70 -6.11 2.93
CA LEU A 113 31.00 -5.96 4.21
C LEU A 113 29.80 -6.90 4.38
N TYR A 114 29.26 -7.40 3.27
CA TYR A 114 28.03 -8.19 3.26
C TYR A 114 28.27 -9.58 2.67
N THR A 115 27.65 -10.58 3.28
CA THR A 115 27.61 -11.91 2.66
C THR A 115 26.76 -11.86 1.37
N PRO A 116 27.01 -12.74 0.38
CA PRO A 116 26.20 -12.80 -0.84
C PRO A 116 24.71 -13.02 -0.54
N PHE A 117 24.40 -13.71 0.57
CA PHE A 117 23.03 -13.92 1.04
C PHE A 117 22.37 -12.62 1.51
N GLU A 118 23.07 -11.81 2.30
CA GLU A 118 22.58 -10.50 2.78
C GLU A 118 22.34 -9.52 1.63
N TYR A 119 23.23 -9.51 0.63
CA TYR A 119 23.07 -8.70 -0.57
C TYR A 119 21.82 -9.12 -1.37
N ALA A 120 21.58 -10.42 -1.52
CA ALA A 120 20.39 -10.94 -2.18
C ALA A 120 19.11 -10.53 -1.43
N CYS A 121 19.06 -10.71 -0.10
CA CYS A 121 17.91 -10.33 0.72
C CYS A 121 17.60 -8.82 0.66
N ARG A 122 18.62 -7.95 0.67
CA ARG A 122 18.44 -6.50 0.50
C ARG A 122 17.89 -6.14 -0.88
N THR A 123 18.38 -6.81 -1.92
CA THR A 123 17.90 -6.60 -3.29
C THR A 123 16.44 -7.02 -3.43
N VAL A 124 16.03 -8.16 -2.85
CA VAL A 124 14.62 -8.60 -2.85
C VAL A 124 13.73 -7.62 -2.10
N THR A 125 14.17 -7.13 -0.94
CA THR A 125 13.47 -6.09 -0.18
C THR A 125 13.20 -4.84 -1.04
N LEU A 126 14.21 -4.37 -1.77
CA LEU A 126 14.09 -3.21 -2.65
C LEU A 126 13.07 -3.46 -3.76
N VAL A 127 13.12 -4.62 -4.40
CA VAL A 127 12.14 -5.04 -5.42
C VAL A 127 10.73 -5.05 -4.85
N PHE A 128 10.53 -5.54 -3.63
CA PHE A 128 9.22 -5.54 -2.97
C PHE A 128 8.68 -4.14 -2.65
N PHE A 129 9.54 -3.20 -2.25
CA PHE A 129 9.12 -1.81 -2.10
C PHE A 129 8.67 -1.19 -3.43
N VAL A 130 9.45 -1.39 -4.49
CA VAL A 130 9.10 -0.89 -5.83
C VAL A 130 7.78 -1.50 -6.31
N LEU A 131 7.62 -2.81 -6.17
CA LEU A 131 6.40 -3.53 -6.54
C LEU A 131 5.18 -3.04 -5.75
N THR A 132 5.35 -2.82 -4.45
CA THR A 132 4.30 -2.28 -3.56
C THR A 132 3.86 -0.89 -4.01
N ILE A 133 4.81 0.01 -4.30
CA ILE A 133 4.50 1.37 -4.77
C ILE A 133 3.73 1.32 -6.10
N VAL A 134 4.17 0.50 -7.06
CA VAL A 134 3.51 0.35 -8.35
C VAL A 134 2.07 -0.15 -8.17
N LEU A 135 1.87 -1.18 -7.34
CA LEU A 135 0.53 -1.72 -7.07
C LEU A 135 -0.39 -0.70 -6.39
N LEU A 136 0.13 0.09 -5.44
CA LEU A 136 -0.62 1.17 -4.78
C LEU A 136 -1.01 2.28 -5.77
N ILE A 137 -0.13 2.64 -6.71
CA ILE A 137 -0.45 3.60 -7.78
C ILE A 137 -1.55 3.07 -8.69
N VAL A 138 -1.47 1.79 -9.09
CA VAL A 138 -2.51 1.16 -9.89
C VAL A 138 -3.84 1.17 -9.14
N ALA A 139 -3.85 0.78 -7.86
CA ALA A 139 -5.04 0.83 -7.02
C ALA A 139 -5.62 2.26 -6.93
N LEU A 140 -4.78 3.28 -6.75
CA LEU A 140 -5.19 4.69 -6.73
C LEU A 140 -5.87 5.10 -8.04
N ILE A 141 -5.29 4.77 -9.19
CA ILE A 141 -5.88 5.08 -10.50
C ILE A 141 -7.26 4.44 -10.64
N PHE A 142 -7.42 3.18 -10.26
CA PHE A 142 -8.71 2.50 -10.31
C PHE A 142 -9.75 3.16 -9.38
N VAL A 143 -9.36 3.51 -8.16
CA VAL A 143 -10.28 4.18 -7.21
C VAL A 143 -10.70 5.56 -7.73
N ILE A 144 -9.79 6.33 -8.31
CA ILE A 144 -10.09 7.63 -8.93
C ILE A 144 -11.04 7.45 -10.11
N MET A 145 -10.80 6.48 -11.02
CA MET A 145 -11.70 6.19 -12.13
C MET A 145 -13.12 5.85 -11.64
N ILE A 146 -13.23 5.05 -10.57
CA ILE A 146 -14.53 4.70 -9.98
C ILE A 146 -15.21 5.93 -9.34
N ALA A 147 -14.43 6.85 -8.75
CA ALA A 147 -14.94 8.08 -8.17
C ALA A 147 -15.43 9.08 -9.24
N VAL A 148 -14.65 9.30 -10.30
CA VAL A 148 -14.98 10.21 -11.42
C VAL A 148 -16.15 9.68 -12.24
N ALA A 149 -16.18 8.36 -12.51
CA ALA A 149 -17.31 7.76 -13.21
C ALA A 149 -18.63 7.96 -12.46
N LEU A 150 -18.62 7.97 -11.12
CA LEU A 150 -19.82 8.25 -10.33
C LEU A 150 -20.14 9.75 -10.27
N HIS A 151 -19.15 10.63 -10.30
CA HIS A 151 -19.37 12.08 -10.31
C HIS A 151 -20.08 12.55 -11.59
N ASN A 152 -19.79 11.92 -12.73
CA ASN A 152 -20.44 12.25 -14.01
C ASN A 152 -21.88 11.71 -14.12
N PHE A 153 -22.27 10.78 -13.25
CA PHE A 153 -23.65 10.29 -13.11
C PHE A 153 -24.15 10.66 -11.71
N PRO A 154 -24.53 11.94 -11.47
CA PRO A 154 -25.20 12.27 -10.22
C PRO A 154 -26.43 11.36 -10.10
N ASP A 155 -26.51 10.64 -8.99
CA ASP A 155 -27.58 9.69 -8.68
C ASP A 155 -28.95 10.27 -9.08
N LEU A 156 -29.53 9.77 -10.18
CA LEU A 156 -30.91 10.03 -10.60
C LEU A 156 -31.95 9.49 -9.59
N THR A 157 -31.52 8.97 -8.44
CA THR A 157 -32.36 8.47 -7.36
C THR A 157 -32.71 9.52 -6.30
N MET A 158 -32.26 10.78 -6.42
CA MET A 158 -32.76 11.89 -5.60
C MET A 158 -34.08 12.50 -6.14
N GLN A 159 -34.97 11.68 -6.68
CA GLN A 159 -36.33 12.10 -7.05
C GLN A 159 -37.34 11.02 -6.66
N ASN A 160 -37.56 10.83 -5.36
CA ASN A 160 -38.85 10.44 -4.76
C ASN A 160 -38.70 10.09 -3.26
N SER A 161 -38.33 11.07 -2.44
CA SER A 161 -38.58 10.99 -0.99
C SER A 161 -39.58 12.06 -0.54
N ASN A 162 -40.57 12.35 -1.39
CA ASN A 162 -41.81 13.03 -1.01
C ASN A 162 -42.96 12.02 -0.86
N GLU A 163 -42.67 10.80 -0.40
CA GLU A 163 -43.72 9.95 0.15
C GLU A 163 -43.99 10.41 1.59
N THR A 164 -44.94 11.34 1.66
CA THR A 164 -45.88 11.57 2.76
C THR A 164 -45.89 10.45 3.81
N LEU A 165 -45.38 10.74 5.00
CA LEU A 165 -45.76 9.98 6.19
C LEU A 165 -47.08 10.55 6.76
N PRO A 166 -48.04 9.69 7.15
CA PRO A 166 -49.23 10.07 7.89
C PRO A 166 -48.92 10.55 9.31
#